data_AF-A0A4V4HBY5-F1
#
_entry.id   AF-A0A4V4HBY5-F1
#
_cell.length_a   1.000
_cell.length_b   1.000
_cell.length_c   1.000
_cell.angle_alpha   90.00
_cell.angle_beta   90.00
_cell.angle_gamma   90.00
#
_symmetry.space_group_name_H-M   'P 1'
#
loop_
_entity.id
_entity.type
_entity.pdbx_description
1 polymer ?
#
loop_
_entity_poly.entity_id
_entity_poly.type
_entity_poly.pdbx_seq_one_letter_code
_entity_poly.pdbx_strand_id
1 'polypeptide(L)'
;VENSVHYALDTKLGAAEWKSLLPPGNGTIYLNGSGTRKAFTISLFHQLRCLDTIREGIVSFRNGASGAGGNPGDGSNRVLQHCMNYLRQMVLCRPTTQV
;
A
#
# COMPACT_ATOMS: atom_id res chain seq x y z
N VAL A 1 10.26 -19.41 9.32
CA VAL A 1 10.24 -18.11 8.62
C VAL A 1 11.52 -18.03 7.82
N GLU A 2 11.42 -18.09 6.49
CA GLU A 2 12.59 -17.99 5.62
C GLU A 2 12.84 -16.50 5.35
N ASN A 3 13.89 -15.95 5.96
CA ASN A 3 14.18 -14.52 5.84
C ASN A 3 14.95 -14.27 4.54
N SER A 4 14.48 -13.30 3.74
CA SER A 4 15.10 -12.66 2.57
C SER A 4 14.86 -13.19 1.15
N VAL A 5 14.17 -14.32 0.95
CA VAL A 5 13.90 -14.82 -0.43
C VAL A 5 12.70 -14.11 -1.08
N HIS A 6 11.66 -13.82 -0.30
CA HIS A 6 10.41 -13.22 -0.77
C HIS A 6 10.24 -11.77 -0.32
N TYR A 7 9.49 -11.01 -1.11
CA TYR A 7 9.10 -9.61 -0.86
C TYR A 7 10.29 -8.66 -0.75
N ALA A 8 11.36 -8.95 -1.49
CA ALA A 8 12.57 -8.13 -1.51
C ALA A 8 12.26 -6.65 -1.79
N LEU A 9 12.92 -5.76 -1.05
CA LEU A 9 12.56 -4.33 -0.99
C LEU A 9 12.64 -3.62 -2.36
N ASP A 10 13.71 -3.87 -3.11
CA ASP A 10 14.04 -3.16 -4.36
C ASP A 10 14.59 -4.12 -5.43
N THR A 11 13.81 -5.15 -5.75
CA THR A 11 14.08 -6.03 -6.89
C THR A 11 12.84 -6.19 -7.74
N LYS A 12 13.02 -6.54 -9.03
CA LYS A 12 11.89 -6.80 -9.94
C LYS A 12 11.03 -7.96 -9.44
N LEU A 13 11.66 -9.00 -8.90
CA LEU A 13 10.95 -10.14 -8.32
C LEU A 13 10.14 -9.71 -7.09
N GLY A 14 10.75 -8.96 -6.17
CA GLY A 14 10.06 -8.44 -4.98
C GLY A 14 8.86 -7.57 -5.34
N ALA A 15 9.00 -6.64 -6.29
CA ALA A 15 7.88 -5.83 -6.77
C ALA A 15 6.74 -6.68 -7.36
N ALA A 16 7.06 -7.76 -8.08
CA ALA A 16 6.05 -8.69 -8.59
C ALA A 16 5.35 -9.46 -7.46
N GLU A 17 6.09 -9.89 -6.44
CA GLU A 17 5.55 -10.57 -5.27
C GLU A 17 4.62 -9.66 -4.47
N TRP A 18 5.02 -8.42 -4.18
CA TRP A 18 4.16 -7.43 -3.53
C TRP A 18 2.87 -7.19 -4.30
N LYS A 19 2.94 -7.07 -5.64
CA LYS A 19 1.77 -6.91 -6.50
C LYS A 19 0.86 -8.15 -6.50
N SER A 20 1.44 -9.35 -6.38
CA SER A 20 0.70 -10.62 -6.39
C SER A 20 -0.22 -10.83 -5.17
N LEU A 21 -0.02 -10.03 -4.11
CA LEU A 21 -0.88 -10.02 -2.92
C LEU A 21 -2.30 -9.52 -3.20
N LEU A 22 -2.51 -8.83 -4.32
CA LEU A 22 -3.81 -8.29 -4.70
C LEU A 22 -4.50 -9.23 -5.70
N PRO A 23 -5.78 -9.58 -5.49
CA PRO A 23 -6.52 -10.35 -6.46
C PRO A 23 -6.80 -9.49 -7.71
N PRO A 24 -7.22 -10.12 -8.84
CA PRO A 24 -7.74 -9.39 -9.98
C PRO A 24 -8.79 -8.35 -9.54
N GLY A 25 -8.68 -7.12 -10.04
CA GLY A 25 -9.54 -6.01 -9.61
C GLY A 25 -9.15 -5.37 -8.27
N ASN A 26 -7.96 -5.66 -7.73
CA ASN A 26 -7.37 -5.03 -6.54
C ASN A 26 -8.23 -5.16 -5.26
N GLY A 27 -9.08 -6.19 -5.20
CA GLY A 27 -9.98 -6.37 -4.06
C GLY A 27 -11.16 -5.39 -4.03
N THR A 28 -11.45 -4.73 -5.15
CA THR A 28 -12.58 -3.83 -5.29
C THR A 28 -13.87 -4.61 -5.52
N ILE A 29 -14.87 -4.35 -4.69
CA ILE A 29 -16.24 -4.81 -4.83
C ILE A 29 -17.13 -3.64 -5.21
N TYR A 30 -18.21 -3.92 -5.93
CA TYR A 30 -19.19 -2.92 -6.31
C TYR A 30 -20.52 -3.25 -5.64
N LEU A 31 -21.04 -2.31 -4.87
CA LEU A 31 -22.37 -2.43 -4.29
C LEU A 31 -23.30 -1.45 -5.01
N ASN A 32 -24.48 -1.94 -5.36
CA ASN A 32 -25.53 -1.11 -5.93
C ASN A 32 -26.44 -0.66 -4.79
N GLY A 33 -26.51 0.65 -4.53
CA GLY A 33 -27.38 1.23 -3.50
C GLY A 33 -27.94 2.57 -3.94
N SER A 34 -29.22 2.84 -3.62
CA SER A 34 -29.95 4.08 -3.94
C SER A 34 -29.71 4.64 -5.35
N GLY A 35 -29.66 3.75 -6.36
CA GLY A 35 -29.54 4.13 -7.77
C GLY A 35 -28.13 4.44 -8.27
N THR A 36 -27.07 4.31 -7.45
CA THR A 36 -25.68 4.48 -7.91
C THR A 36 -24.80 3.27 -7.56
N ARG A 37 -23.95 2.87 -8.52
CA ARG A 37 -22.94 1.82 -8.32
C ARG A 37 -21.73 2.43 -7.61
N LYS A 38 -21.47 2.02 -6.37
CA LYS A 38 -20.34 2.52 -5.58
C LYS A 38 -19.27 1.44 -5.43
N ALA A 39 -18.02 1.85 -5.64
CA ALA A 39 -16.84 1.00 -5.45
C ALA A 39 -16.39 1.02 -3.98
N PHE A 40 -16.06 -0.15 -3.46
CA PHE A 40 -15.47 -0.35 -2.14
C PHE A 40 -14.27 -1.29 -2.28
N THR A 41 -13.28 -1.17 -1.42
CA THR A 41 -12.15 -2.12 -1.37
C THR A 41 -12.18 -2.85 -0.04
N ILE A 42 -12.02 -4.18 -0.09
CA ILE A 42 -11.91 -4.98 1.13
C ILE A 42 -10.69 -4.51 1.93
N SER A 43 -10.86 -4.28 3.23
CA SER A 43 -9.86 -3.64 4.09
C SER A 43 -8.49 -4.33 4.05
N LEU A 44 -8.45 -5.66 3.99
CA LEU A 44 -7.21 -6.44 3.85
C LEU A 44 -6.43 -6.04 2.59
N PHE A 45 -7.07 -5.96 1.43
CA PHE A 45 -6.40 -5.62 0.18
C PHE A 45 -5.98 -4.15 0.12
N HIS A 46 -6.73 -3.25 0.79
CA HIS A 46 -6.30 -1.86 0.97
C HIS A 46 -5.03 -1.76 1.82
N GLN A 47 -4.96 -2.51 2.93
CA GLN A 47 -3.78 -2.62 3.79
C GLN A 47 -2.55 -3.09 3.01
N LEU A 48 -2.66 -4.20 2.27
CA LEU A 48 -1.56 -4.77 1.50
C LEU A 48 -1.06 -3.82 0.40
N ARG A 49 -1.97 -3.15 -0.31
CA ARG A 49 -1.61 -2.13 -1.31
C ARG A 49 -0.89 -0.94 -0.68
N CYS A 50 -1.32 -0.50 0.50
CA CYS A 50 -0.65 0.59 1.20
C CYS A 50 0.75 0.21 1.69
N LEU A 51 0.99 -1.05 2.08
CA LEU A 51 2.34 -1.52 2.42
C LEU A 51 3.28 -1.47 1.20
N ASP A 52 2.82 -1.90 0.02
CA ASP A 52 3.61 -1.79 -1.21
C ASP A 52 3.88 -0.33 -1.61
N THR A 53 2.90 0.55 -1.45
CA THR A 53 3.10 2.01 -1.67
C THR A 53 4.17 2.59 -0.74
N ILE A 54 4.18 2.18 0.53
CA ILE A 54 5.20 2.60 1.50
C ILE A 54 6.57 2.06 1.12
N ARG A 55 6.66 0.79 0.68
CA ARG A 55 7.90 0.18 0.16
C ARG A 55 8.46 1.00 -1.00
N GLU A 56 7.64 1.35 -1.99
CA GLU A 56 8.06 2.19 -3.12
C GLU A 56 8.56 3.57 -2.66
N GLY A 57 7.88 4.18 -1.68
CA GLY A 57 8.32 5.43 -1.05
C GLY A 57 9.71 5.31 -0.40
N ILE A 58 9.98 4.22 0.33
CA ILE A 58 11.29 3.94 0.94
C ILE A 58 12.37 3.78 -0.12
N VAL A 59 12.11 3.00 -1.16
CA VAL A 59 13.06 2.78 -2.28
C VAL A 59 13.38 4.08 -2.99
N SER A 60 12.35 4.87 -3.31
CA SER A 60 12.50 6.17 -3.95
C SER A 60 13.37 7.10 -3.10
N PHE A 61 13.06 7.21 -1.80
CA PHE A 61 13.82 8.04 -0.88
C PHE A 61 15.29 7.61 -0.78
N ARG A 62 15.54 6.29 -0.68
CA ARG A 62 16.90 5.73 -0.64
C ARG A 62 17.70 6.06 -1.89
N ASN A 63 17.07 6.05 -3.05
CA ASN A 63 17.71 6.31 -4.34
C ASN A 63 17.93 7.81 -4.61
N GLY A 64 17.73 8.68 -3.61
CA GLY A 64 18.01 10.11 -3.70
C GLY A 64 16.93 10.92 -4.43
N ALA A 65 15.78 10.32 -4.76
CA ALA A 65 14.63 11.09 -5.21
C ALA A 65 14.05 11.87 -4.02
N SER A 66 13.98 13.20 -4.16
CA SER A 66 13.37 14.11 -3.19
C SER A 66 11.87 13.85 -3.08
N GLY A 67 11.47 12.93 -2.22
CA GLY A 67 10.09 12.44 -2.11
C GLY A 67 9.77 11.39 -3.17
N ALA A 68 8.69 10.63 -2.94
CA ALA A 68 8.25 9.53 -3.80
C ALA A 68 8.20 9.93 -5.28
N GLY A 69 9.23 9.57 -6.04
CA GLY A 69 9.36 9.37 -7.50
C GLY A 69 8.68 10.31 -8.49
N GLY A 70 8.03 11.38 -8.05
CA GLY A 70 7.07 12.15 -8.83
C GLY A 70 7.23 13.63 -8.57
N ASN A 71 6.97 14.41 -9.61
CA ASN A 71 6.89 15.86 -9.52
C ASN A 71 6.01 16.27 -8.32
N PRO A 72 6.22 17.43 -7.67
CA PRO A 72 5.39 17.91 -6.56
C PRO A 72 3.87 18.03 -6.83
N GLY A 73 3.42 17.78 -8.06
CA GLY A 73 2.01 17.66 -8.46
C GLY A 73 1.53 16.24 -8.80
N ASP A 74 2.40 15.22 -8.70
CA ASP A 74 2.04 13.83 -8.90
C ASP A 74 1.26 13.30 -7.68
N GLY A 75 0.16 12.60 -7.94
CA GLY A 75 -0.70 12.04 -6.91
C GLY A 75 0.00 10.99 -6.03
N SER A 76 1.18 10.50 -6.45
CA SER A 76 2.00 9.53 -5.72
C SER A 76 2.33 9.96 -4.29
N ASN A 77 2.77 11.21 -4.07
CA ASN A 77 3.07 11.70 -2.72
C ASN A 77 1.80 11.79 -1.85
N ARG A 78 0.65 12.13 -2.44
CA ARG A 78 -0.64 12.17 -1.72
C ARG A 78 -1.08 10.76 -1.29
N VAL A 79 -0.88 9.75 -2.13
CA VAL A 79 -1.22 8.36 -1.82
C VAL A 79 -0.28 7.80 -0.74
N LEU A 80 1.01 8.10 -0.79
CA LEU A 80 1.96 7.72 0.26
C LEU A 80 1.58 8.34 1.60
N GLN A 81 1.29 9.66 1.64
CA GLN A 81 0.80 10.35 2.83
C GLN A 81 -0.49 9.72 3.38
N HIS A 82 -1.45 9.39 2.51
CA HIS A 82 -2.66 8.65 2.89
C HIS A 82 -2.34 7.30 3.54
N CYS A 83 -1.45 6.52 2.94
CA CYS A 83 -1.07 5.21 3.47
C CYS A 83 -0.30 5.30 4.80
N MET A 84 0.56 6.32 4.98
CA MET A 84 1.23 6.56 6.27
C MET A 84 0.24 6.96 7.36
N ASN A 85 -0.75 7.79 7.04
CA ASN A 85 -1.84 8.13 7.97
C ASN A 85 -2.70 6.91 8.32
N TYR A 86 -2.96 6.05 7.34
CA TYR A 86 -3.69 4.80 7.55
C TYR A 86 -2.92 3.83 8.45
N LEU A 87 -1.60 3.69 8.26
CA LEU A 87 -0.72 2.91 9.16
C LEU A 87 -0.74 3.48 10.58
N ARG A 88 -0.63 4.81 10.72
CA ARG A 88 -0.74 5.49 12.02
C ARG A 88 -2.09 5.18 12.69
N GLN A 89 -3.20 5.26 11.97
CA GLN A 89 -4.51 4.92 12.51
C GLN A 89 -4.58 3.47 12.99
N MET A 90 -4.06 2.52 12.21
CA MET A 90 -4.03 1.11 12.61
C MET A 90 -3.23 0.89 13.90
N VAL A 91 -2.04 1.48 14.01
CA VAL A 91 -1.19 1.39 15.20
C VAL A 91 -1.87 2.05 16.41
N LEU A 92 -2.50 3.21 16.25
CA LEU A 92 -3.16 3.91 17.35
C LEU A 92 -4.47 3.24 17.80
N CYS A 93 -5.23 2.66 16.88
CA CYS A 93 -6.51 1.98 17.19
C CYS A 93 -6.31 0.54 17.69
N ARG A 94 -5.15 -0.07 17.45
CA ARG A 94 -4.73 -1.35 18.03
C ARG A 94 -3.33 -1.20 18.65
N PRO A 95 -3.19 -0.42 19.74
CA PRO A 95 -1.89 -0.02 20.28
C PRO A 95 -1.10 -1.14 20.98
N THR A 96 -1.51 -2.41 20.88
CA THR A 96 -0.89 -3.51 21.60
C THR A 96 -0.82 -4.81 20.80
N THR A 97 0.39 -5.17 20.35
CA THR A 97 0.90 -6.54 20.47
C THR A 97 1.32 -6.75 21.92
N GLN A 98 0.36 -6.86 22.84
CA GLN A 98 0.66 -7.46 24.14
C GLN A 98 0.65 -8.97 23.92
N VAL A 99 1.85 -9.51 23.71
CA VAL A 99 2.18 -10.92 23.91
C VAL A 99 2.53 -11.10 25.37
#